data_AF-A0A3M1WUR6-F1
#
_entry.id   AF-A0A3M1WUR6-F1
#
_cell.length_a   1.000
_cell.length_b   1.000
_cell.length_c   1.000
_cell.angle_alpha   90.00
_cell.angle_beta   90.00
_cell.angle_gamma   90.00
#
_symmetry.space_group_name_H-M   'P 1'
#
loop_
_entity.id
_entity.type
_entity.pdbx_description
1 polymer ?
#
loop_
_entity_poly.entity_id
_entity_poly.type
_entity_poly.pdbx_seq_one_letter_code
_entity_poly.pdbx_strand_id
1 'polypeptide(L)'
;MNPRIRRFQRDPDVARRVKVVTYAALAIFLLLLIRLYYLQVVRFEEYSRLAEENRVRLRPIRAPRGLILDRDGEIVADSVPAFTLVCTPVDVVDLEGELALLSRIVALDLEDVKERIEEAARTNPYGTLRLASDLSFDQVAKVEEFSEDIPGFFISYEVRRNYPMGNLFSHVVGYVSEASVQDLRTLKEAGVEFGDFVGKRGVERVYENILHGRNGVRKIEVDALGREKREIERTPPVQGKTVVLTVDADLQRKAAELFRGKEGGVVALDPRTGEVLCLYSSPTFDPNIFPKGITKAQWESLVRHRGHPFQNRVTQGRYSPGSTVKPIYALFALDEGMVSWGTDFFCSGEFTLGDSTFRCWKKGGHGEVSLRTAIVQSCDVYFYNLGLLAGIDSLSRWMKEAGFDSPTGID
;
A
#
# COMPACT_ATOMS: atom_id res chain seq x y z
N MET A 1 -45.52 -4.78 -94.80
CA MET A 1 -45.03 -5.67 -93.72
C MET A 1 -45.46 -5.07 -92.39
N ASN A 2 -46.30 -5.76 -91.60
CA ASN A 2 -46.68 -5.33 -90.26
C ASN A 2 -46.59 -6.57 -89.34
N PRO A 3 -45.76 -6.57 -88.28
CA PRO A 3 -45.46 -7.78 -87.51
C PRO A 3 -46.58 -8.12 -86.53
N ARG A 4 -46.94 -9.40 -86.48
CA ARG A 4 -47.85 -9.97 -85.46
C ARG A 4 -47.14 -10.07 -84.12
N ILE A 5 -47.60 -9.32 -83.11
CA ILE A 5 -47.17 -9.45 -81.72
C ILE A 5 -47.85 -10.70 -81.11
N ARG A 6 -47.07 -11.72 -80.74
CA ARG A 6 -47.55 -12.89 -79.99
C ARG A 6 -47.85 -12.48 -78.54
N ARG A 7 -49.08 -12.69 -78.06
CA ARG A 7 -49.43 -12.64 -76.63
C ARG A 7 -48.79 -13.83 -75.92
N PHE A 8 -47.89 -13.58 -74.97
CA PHE A 8 -47.41 -14.59 -74.02
C PHE A 8 -48.58 -15.01 -73.11
N GLN A 9 -49.11 -16.23 -73.30
CA GLN A 9 -49.95 -16.88 -72.31
C GLN A 9 -49.07 -17.25 -71.11
N ARG A 10 -49.36 -16.70 -69.93
CA ARG A 10 -48.73 -17.11 -68.67
C ARG A 10 -49.16 -18.54 -68.36
N ASP A 11 -48.19 -19.44 -68.32
CA ASP A 11 -48.34 -20.85 -67.95
C ASP A 11 -48.97 -20.97 -66.54
N PRO A 12 -50.12 -21.65 -66.37
CA PRO A 12 -50.84 -21.74 -65.08
C PRO A 12 -50.00 -22.36 -63.95
N ASP A 13 -49.03 -23.22 -64.27
CA ASP A 13 -48.11 -23.80 -63.28
C ASP A 13 -47.11 -22.79 -62.73
N VAL A 14 -46.68 -21.82 -63.55
CA VAL A 14 -45.81 -20.72 -63.11
C VAL A 14 -46.58 -19.77 -62.18
N ALA A 15 -47.83 -19.46 -62.51
CA ALA A 15 -48.67 -18.60 -61.66
C ALA A 15 -48.96 -19.21 -60.28
N ARG A 16 -49.13 -20.54 -60.20
CA ARG A 16 -49.32 -21.27 -58.94
C ARG A 16 -48.03 -21.29 -58.11
N ARG A 17 -46.87 -21.55 -58.72
CA ARG A 17 -45.57 -21.54 -58.03
C ARG A 17 -45.24 -20.16 -57.47
N VAL A 18 -45.51 -19.10 -58.24
CA VAL A 18 -45.34 -17.71 -57.78
C VAL A 18 -46.21 -17.45 -56.54
N LYS A 19 -47.50 -17.80 -56.56
CA LYS A 19 -48.38 -17.61 -55.38
C LYS A 19 -47.88 -18.36 -54.15
N VAL A 20 -47.41 -19.60 -54.29
CA VAL A 20 -46.87 -20.38 -53.16
C VAL A 20 -45.63 -19.69 -52.58
N VAL A 21 -44.70 -19.24 -53.44
CA VAL A 21 -43.52 -18.49 -52.99
C VAL A 21 -43.92 -17.17 -52.33
N THR A 22 -44.92 -16.46 -52.86
CA THR A 22 -45.41 -15.20 -52.26
C THR A 22 -46.01 -15.44 -50.88
N TYR A 23 -46.85 -16.46 -50.69
CA TYR A 23 -47.43 -16.76 -49.38
C TYR A 23 -46.39 -17.28 -48.39
N ALA A 24 -45.42 -18.07 -48.83
CA ALA A 24 -44.30 -18.49 -47.99
C ALA A 24 -43.46 -17.28 -47.53
N ALA A 25 -43.15 -16.36 -48.45
CA ALA A 25 -42.45 -15.12 -48.13
C ALA A 25 -43.27 -14.24 -47.16
N LEU A 26 -44.59 -14.13 -47.38
CA LEU A 26 -45.48 -13.37 -46.51
C LEU A 26 -45.53 -13.96 -45.10
N ALA A 27 -45.61 -15.28 -44.98
CA ALA A 27 -45.61 -15.98 -43.69
C ALA A 27 -44.29 -15.78 -42.92
N ILE A 28 -43.15 -15.84 -43.62
CA ILE A 28 -41.83 -15.53 -43.04
C ILE A 28 -41.78 -14.07 -42.56
N PHE A 29 -42.28 -13.14 -43.38
CA PHE A 29 -42.29 -11.71 -43.02
C PHE A 29 -43.19 -11.45 -41.80
N LEU A 30 -44.34 -12.12 -41.73
CA LEU A 30 -45.24 -12.05 -40.57
C LEU A 30 -44.55 -12.60 -39.30
N LEU A 31 -43.83 -13.71 -39.43
CA LEU A 31 -43.07 -14.30 -38.32
C LEU A 31 -41.96 -13.36 -37.83
N LEU A 32 -41.26 -12.67 -38.75
CA LEU A 32 -40.27 -11.65 -38.40
C LEU A 32 -40.90 -10.44 -37.70
N LEU A 33 -42.08 -9.98 -38.15
CA LEU A 33 -42.81 -8.90 -37.48
C LEU A 33 -43.27 -9.28 -36.08
N ILE A 34 -43.78 -10.51 -35.89
CA ILE A 34 -44.15 -11.03 -34.56
C ILE A 34 -42.90 -11.09 -33.67
N ARG A 35 -41.77 -11.56 -34.19
CA ARG A 35 -40.51 -11.59 -33.44
C ARG A 35 -40.02 -10.19 -33.09
N LEU A 36 -40.12 -9.23 -34.01
CA LEU A 36 -39.76 -7.84 -33.78
C LEU A 36 -40.63 -7.20 -32.70
N TYR A 37 -41.96 -7.40 -32.77
CA TYR A 37 -42.88 -6.93 -31.74
C TYR A 37 -42.58 -7.53 -30.37
N TYR A 38 -42.27 -8.83 -30.31
CA TYR A 38 -41.87 -9.49 -29.08
C TYR A 38 -40.59 -8.87 -28.48
N LEU A 39 -39.59 -8.58 -29.31
CA LEU A 39 -38.35 -7.95 -28.85
C LEU A 39 -38.55 -6.49 -28.44
N GLN A 40 -39.29 -5.70 -29.22
CA GLN A 40 -39.42 -4.25 -29.00
C GLN A 40 -40.48 -3.85 -27.98
N VAL A 41 -41.55 -4.65 -27.79
CA VAL A 41 -42.67 -4.29 -26.92
C VAL A 41 -42.72 -5.18 -25.69
N VAL A 42 -42.70 -6.50 -25.87
CA VAL A 42 -42.83 -7.45 -24.74
C VAL A 42 -41.56 -7.45 -23.87
N ARG A 43 -40.38 -7.35 -24.49
CA ARG A 43 -39.08 -7.34 -23.82
C ARG A 43 -38.44 -5.95 -23.74
N PHE A 44 -39.20 -4.88 -23.96
CA PHE A 44 -38.69 -3.50 -24.01
C PHE A 44 -37.88 -3.14 -22.76
N GLU A 45 -38.45 -3.33 -21.57
CA GLU A 45 -37.81 -2.96 -20.32
C GLU A 45 -36.50 -3.72 -20.08
N GLU A 46 -36.47 -5.01 -20.43
CA GLU A 46 -35.28 -5.85 -20.28
C GLU A 46 -34.16 -5.40 -21.23
N TYR A 47 -34.45 -5.22 -22.52
CA TYR A 47 -33.45 -4.81 -23.50
C TYR A 47 -33.05 -3.35 -23.37
N SER A 48 -33.96 -2.47 -22.94
CA SER A 48 -33.63 -1.07 -22.66
C SER A 48 -32.75 -0.96 -21.42
N ARG A 49 -32.96 -1.79 -20.38
CA ARG A 49 -32.07 -1.86 -19.21
C ARG A 49 -30.70 -2.40 -19.59
N LEU A 50 -30.63 -3.48 -20.36
CA LEU A 50 -29.36 -4.03 -20.86
C LEU A 50 -28.61 -3.04 -21.76
N ALA A 51 -29.31 -2.27 -22.59
CA ALA A 51 -28.71 -1.21 -23.39
C ALA A 51 -28.19 -0.07 -22.53
N GLU A 52 -28.90 0.31 -21.47
CA GLU A 52 -28.46 1.35 -20.53
C GLU A 52 -27.27 0.89 -19.69
N GLU A 53 -27.28 -0.35 -19.19
CA GLU A 53 -26.15 -0.96 -18.47
C GLU A 53 -24.89 -1.05 -19.35
N ASN A 54 -25.05 -1.30 -20.65
CA ASN A 54 -23.92 -1.29 -21.59
C ASN A 54 -23.44 0.13 -21.94
N ARG A 55 -24.29 1.15 -21.78
CA ARG A 55 -23.97 2.56 -22.08
C ARG A 55 -23.38 3.30 -20.87
N VAL A 56 -23.70 2.88 -19.65
CA VAL A 56 -23.27 3.56 -18.42
C VAL A 56 -22.06 2.85 -17.82
N ARG A 57 -20.90 3.52 -17.81
CA ARG A 57 -19.73 3.07 -17.07
C ARG A 57 -19.61 3.81 -15.73
N LEU A 58 -19.29 3.07 -14.69
CA LEU A 58 -18.91 3.64 -13.38
C LEU A 58 -17.40 3.81 -13.34
N ARG A 59 -16.94 5.03 -13.08
CA ARG A 59 -15.52 5.32 -12.82
C ARG A 59 -15.34 5.79 -11.38
N PRO A 60 -14.55 5.09 -10.55
CA PRO A 60 -14.31 5.52 -9.17
C PRO A 60 -13.51 6.84 -9.16
N ILE A 61 -13.89 7.75 -8.27
CA ILE A 61 -13.10 8.93 -7.92
C ILE A 61 -12.41 8.63 -6.60
N ARG A 62 -11.09 8.45 -6.64
CA ARG A 62 -10.32 8.13 -5.43
C ARG A 62 -10.42 9.25 -4.41
N ALA A 63 -10.66 8.88 -3.15
CA ALA A 63 -10.67 9.83 -2.06
C ALA A 63 -9.25 10.29 -1.70
N PRO A 64 -9.07 11.59 -1.39
CA PRO A 64 -7.87 12.01 -0.68
C PRO A 64 -7.80 11.26 0.65
N ARG A 65 -6.61 10.76 0.96
CA ARG A 65 -6.37 10.02 2.19
C ARG A 65 -6.26 11.04 3.34
N GLY A 66 -6.58 10.62 4.55
CA GLY A 66 -6.50 11.45 5.75
C GLY A 66 -5.07 11.96 5.98
N LEU A 67 -4.93 13.17 6.52
CA LEU A 67 -3.60 13.72 6.86
C LEU A 67 -2.98 12.92 8.02
N ILE A 68 -1.66 12.79 8.01
CA ILE A 68 -0.91 12.37 9.20
C ILE A 68 -0.07 13.55 9.62
N LEU A 69 -0.28 14.00 10.86
CA LEU A 69 0.41 15.12 11.45
C LEU A 69 1.28 14.63 12.61
N ASP A 70 2.36 15.34 12.89
CA ASP A 70 3.11 15.17 14.14
C ASP A 70 2.37 15.86 15.30
N ARG A 71 2.97 15.83 16.49
CA ARG A 71 2.35 16.39 17.70
C ARG A 71 2.10 17.92 17.64
N ASP A 72 2.89 18.64 16.84
CA ASP A 72 2.84 20.10 16.71
C ASP A 72 2.05 20.55 15.47
N GLY A 73 1.53 19.57 14.71
CA GLY A 73 0.71 19.81 13.52
C GLY A 73 1.52 19.90 12.23
N GLU A 74 2.82 19.58 12.23
CA GLU A 74 3.61 19.48 11.00
C GLU A 74 3.10 18.30 10.15
N ILE A 75 3.04 18.52 8.84
CA ILE A 75 2.55 17.50 7.91
C ILE A 75 3.61 16.42 7.73
N VAL A 76 3.28 15.22 8.20
CA VAL A 76 4.11 14.03 8.03
C VAL A 76 3.71 13.25 6.78
N ALA A 77 2.41 13.15 6.50
CA ALA A 77 1.89 12.60 5.25
C ALA A 77 0.62 13.32 4.80
N ASP A 78 0.57 13.65 3.51
CA ASP A 78 -0.56 14.30 2.86
C ASP A 78 -0.89 13.66 1.52
N SER A 79 -1.89 14.22 0.86
CA SER A 79 -2.41 13.74 -0.41
C SER A 79 -2.38 14.90 -1.40
N VAL A 80 -1.53 14.79 -2.42
CA VAL A 80 -1.30 15.84 -3.42
C VAL A 80 -1.87 15.43 -4.77
N PRO A 81 -2.36 16.37 -5.58
CA PRO A 81 -2.68 16.11 -6.98
C PRO A 81 -1.46 15.60 -7.75
N ALA A 82 -1.68 14.62 -8.63
CA ALA A 82 -0.65 14.09 -9.51
C ALA A 82 -1.24 13.72 -10.89
N PHE A 83 -0.51 14.10 -11.94
CA PHE A 83 -0.77 13.59 -13.28
C PHE A 83 -0.17 12.20 -13.43
N THR A 84 -0.97 11.27 -13.90
CA THR A 84 -0.62 9.86 -14.01
C THR A 84 -0.84 9.38 -15.44
N LEU A 85 0.16 8.72 -16.02
CA LEU A 85 0.02 8.02 -17.29
C LEU A 85 -0.65 6.68 -17.01
N VAL A 86 -1.79 6.47 -17.64
CA VAL A 86 -2.57 5.25 -17.55
C VAL A 86 -2.80 4.65 -18.93
N CYS A 87 -3.06 3.35 -18.97
CA CYS A 87 -3.29 2.58 -20.18
C CYS A 87 -4.59 1.78 -20.05
N THR A 88 -5.43 1.79 -21.08
CA THR A 88 -6.52 0.83 -21.22
C THR A 88 -6.08 -0.24 -22.23
N PRO A 89 -5.79 -1.49 -21.81
CA PRO A 89 -5.18 -2.48 -22.68
C PRO A 89 -5.97 -2.80 -23.96
N VAL A 90 -7.30 -2.74 -23.92
CA VAL A 90 -8.16 -3.00 -25.10
C VAL A 90 -8.04 -1.93 -26.18
N ASP A 91 -7.63 -0.72 -25.82
CA ASP A 91 -7.53 0.43 -26.72
C ASP A 91 -6.13 0.55 -27.35
N VAL A 92 -5.16 -0.27 -26.92
CA VAL A 92 -3.81 -0.32 -27.48
C VAL A 92 -3.84 -1.05 -28.84
N VAL A 93 -3.34 -0.40 -29.89
CA VAL A 93 -3.36 -0.92 -31.26
C VAL A 93 -1.98 -1.44 -31.66
N ASP A 94 -0.93 -0.67 -31.39
CA ASP A 94 0.47 -1.03 -31.68
C ASP A 94 1.32 -0.86 -30.41
N LEU A 95 1.30 -1.88 -29.56
CA LEU A 95 1.99 -1.83 -28.27
C LEU A 95 3.48 -1.46 -28.39
N GLU A 96 4.19 -1.97 -29.42
CA GLU A 96 5.62 -1.68 -29.57
C GLU A 96 5.87 -0.25 -30.07
N GLY A 97 5.11 0.21 -31.07
CA GLY A 97 5.20 1.58 -31.57
C GLY A 97 4.79 2.62 -30.52
N GLU A 98 3.69 2.38 -29.82
CA GLU A 98 3.15 3.26 -28.78
C GLU A 98 4.13 3.37 -27.60
N LEU A 99 4.68 2.25 -27.12
CA LEU A 99 5.70 2.27 -26.05
C LEU A 99 7.02 2.93 -26.49
N ALA A 100 7.43 2.73 -27.75
CA ALA A 100 8.63 3.39 -28.27
C ALA A 100 8.47 4.92 -28.29
N LEU A 101 7.28 5.43 -28.60
CA LEU A 101 6.97 6.86 -28.54
C LEU A 101 6.96 7.37 -27.10
N LEU A 102 6.25 6.67 -26.20
CA LEU A 102 6.15 7.03 -24.79
C LEU A 102 7.50 7.02 -24.06
N SER A 103 8.40 6.11 -24.43
CA SER A 103 9.75 6.02 -23.84
C SER A 103 10.58 7.29 -24.03
N ARG A 104 10.26 8.10 -25.05
CA ARG A 104 10.94 9.39 -25.32
C ARG A 104 10.44 10.51 -24.41
N ILE A 105 9.26 10.34 -23.82
CA ILE A 105 8.56 11.36 -23.01
C ILE A 105 8.67 11.02 -21.53
N VAL A 106 8.47 9.75 -21.19
CA VAL A 106 8.40 9.24 -19.83
C VAL A 106 9.46 8.16 -19.64
N ALA A 107 10.23 8.26 -18.56
CA ALA A 107 11.18 7.22 -18.19
C ALA A 107 10.41 5.98 -17.70
N LEU A 108 10.31 4.98 -18.57
CA LEU A 108 9.63 3.72 -18.32
C LEU A 108 10.60 2.55 -18.51
N ASP A 109 10.45 1.52 -17.68
CA ASP A 109 11.05 0.22 -17.95
C ASP A 109 10.15 -0.48 -18.98
N LEU A 110 10.54 -0.44 -20.25
CA LEU A 110 9.69 -0.89 -21.35
C LEU A 110 9.36 -2.38 -21.26
N GLU A 111 10.29 -3.19 -20.74
CA GLU A 111 10.07 -4.63 -20.59
C GLU A 111 9.01 -4.91 -19.51
N ASP A 112 9.16 -4.29 -18.33
CA ASP A 112 8.18 -4.40 -17.23
C ASP A 112 6.80 -3.87 -17.64
N VAL A 113 6.76 -2.70 -18.30
CA VAL A 113 5.50 -2.10 -18.75
C VAL A 113 4.82 -2.97 -19.80
N LYS A 114 5.57 -3.52 -20.76
CA LYS A 114 5.03 -4.43 -21.78
C LYS A 114 4.42 -5.67 -21.12
N GLU A 115 5.14 -6.33 -20.21
CA GLU A 115 4.64 -7.49 -19.47
C GLU A 115 3.34 -7.18 -18.72
N ARG A 116 3.29 -6.04 -18.02
CA ARG A 116 2.11 -5.62 -17.24
C ARG A 116 0.90 -5.31 -18.13
N ILE A 117 1.11 -4.70 -19.30
CA ILE A 117 0.02 -4.43 -20.26
C ILE A 117 -0.49 -5.74 -20.86
N GLU A 118 0.40 -6.65 -21.26
CA GLU A 118 0.01 -7.97 -21.80
C GLU A 118 -0.75 -8.82 -20.77
N GLU A 119 -0.35 -8.77 -19.50
CA GLU A 119 -1.07 -9.43 -18.41
C GLU A 119 -2.45 -8.78 -18.17
N ALA A 120 -2.50 -7.45 -18.14
CA ALA A 120 -3.75 -6.71 -17.99
C ALA A 120 -4.71 -6.96 -19.16
N ALA A 121 -4.22 -7.09 -20.40
CA ALA A 121 -5.03 -7.44 -21.56
C ALA A 121 -5.71 -8.82 -21.42
N ARG A 122 -5.06 -9.78 -20.73
CA ARG A 122 -5.63 -11.11 -20.46
C ARG A 122 -6.63 -11.11 -19.31
N THR A 123 -6.38 -10.32 -18.27
CA THR A 123 -7.10 -10.40 -16.99
C THR A 123 -8.19 -9.34 -16.85
N ASN A 124 -7.93 -8.11 -17.30
CA ASN A 124 -8.83 -6.96 -17.21
C ASN A 124 -8.64 -6.01 -18.40
N PRO A 125 -9.01 -6.43 -19.63
CA PRO A 125 -8.74 -5.68 -20.85
C PRO A 125 -9.36 -4.27 -20.89
N TYR A 126 -10.51 -4.09 -20.22
CA TYR A 126 -11.21 -2.81 -20.14
C TYR A 126 -10.81 -1.98 -18.91
N GLY A 127 -9.92 -2.51 -18.07
CA GLY A 127 -9.42 -1.85 -16.88
C GLY A 127 -8.38 -0.80 -17.20
N THR A 128 -8.19 0.13 -16.27
CA THR A 128 -7.15 1.15 -16.37
C THR A 128 -5.92 0.69 -15.61
N LEU A 129 -4.81 0.49 -16.32
CA LEU A 129 -3.51 0.13 -15.76
C LEU A 129 -2.65 1.38 -15.57
N ARG A 130 -2.08 1.54 -14.38
CA ARG A 130 -1.20 2.68 -14.06
C ARG A 130 0.24 2.41 -14.47
N LEU A 131 0.83 3.27 -15.28
CA LEU A 131 2.19 3.06 -15.79
C LEU A 131 3.22 3.94 -15.11
N ALA A 132 2.92 5.22 -14.99
CA ALA A 132 3.76 6.18 -14.28
C ALA A 132 2.90 7.22 -13.57
N SER A 133 3.37 7.67 -12.41
CA SER A 133 2.74 8.76 -11.66
C SER A 133 3.70 9.94 -11.55
N ASP A 134 3.17 11.12 -11.21
CA ASP A 134 3.95 12.33 -10.92
C ASP A 134 4.59 12.96 -12.18
N LEU A 135 3.87 12.94 -13.30
CA LEU A 135 4.33 13.53 -14.56
C LEU A 135 4.42 15.05 -14.45
N SER A 136 5.48 15.62 -15.02
CA SER A 136 5.62 17.06 -15.16
C SER A 136 4.61 17.59 -16.18
N PHE A 137 4.30 18.89 -16.10
CA PHE A 137 3.39 19.52 -17.06
C PHE A 137 3.92 19.43 -18.52
N ASP A 138 5.24 19.47 -18.71
CA ASP A 138 5.89 19.26 -20.01
C ASP A 138 5.65 17.84 -20.55
N GLN A 139 5.73 16.82 -19.68
CA GLN A 139 5.44 15.44 -20.06
C GLN A 139 3.96 15.25 -20.39
N VAL A 140 3.06 15.84 -19.58
CA VAL A 140 1.62 15.83 -19.86
C VAL A 140 1.33 16.45 -21.22
N ALA A 141 1.87 17.64 -21.50
CA ALA A 141 1.68 18.31 -22.78
C ALA A 141 2.14 17.45 -23.98
N LYS A 142 3.29 16.79 -23.85
CA LYS A 142 3.81 15.88 -24.89
C LYS A 142 2.95 14.63 -25.07
N VAL A 143 2.47 14.01 -23.98
CA VAL A 143 1.58 12.84 -24.08
C VAL A 143 0.26 13.24 -24.77
N GLU A 144 -0.31 14.38 -24.41
CA GLU A 144 -1.55 14.88 -25.01
C GLU A 144 -1.38 15.26 -26.49
N GLU A 145 -0.21 15.78 -26.89
CA GLU A 145 0.14 16.07 -28.29
C GLU A 145 0.09 14.82 -29.18
N PHE A 146 0.57 13.69 -28.68
CA PHE A 146 0.59 12.41 -29.41
C PHE A 146 -0.65 11.55 -29.15
N SER A 147 -1.68 12.06 -28.48
CA SER A 147 -2.86 11.28 -28.05
C SER A 147 -3.55 10.48 -29.16
N GLU A 148 -3.50 10.95 -30.42
CA GLU A 148 -4.02 10.21 -31.58
C GLU A 148 -3.14 9.02 -32.01
N ASP A 149 -1.83 9.10 -31.78
CA ASP A 149 -0.84 8.05 -32.11
C ASP A 149 -0.71 6.99 -31.00
N ILE A 150 -1.15 7.30 -29.78
CA ILE A 150 -1.15 6.40 -28.60
C ILE A 150 -2.56 6.21 -28.02
N PRO A 151 -3.53 5.69 -28.81
CA PRO A 151 -4.95 5.65 -28.45
C PRO A 151 -5.24 4.85 -27.16
N GLY A 152 -4.34 3.93 -26.78
CA GLY A 152 -4.46 3.16 -25.54
C GLY A 152 -4.01 3.89 -24.28
N PHE A 153 -3.43 5.08 -24.39
CA PHE A 153 -2.75 5.77 -23.30
C PHE A 153 -3.30 7.19 -23.10
N PHE A 154 -3.51 7.59 -21.84
CA PHE A 154 -4.04 8.92 -21.52
C PHE A 154 -3.57 9.39 -20.14
N ILE A 155 -3.73 10.69 -19.88
CA ILE A 155 -3.41 11.28 -18.58
C ILE A 155 -4.64 11.24 -17.67
N SER A 156 -4.47 10.60 -16.51
CA SER A 156 -5.43 10.59 -15.42
C SER A 156 -5.00 11.58 -14.34
N TYR A 157 -5.93 12.44 -13.92
CA TYR A 157 -5.74 13.33 -12.77
C TYR A 157 -6.18 12.63 -11.50
N GLU A 158 -5.20 12.28 -10.65
CA GLU A 158 -5.45 11.51 -9.45
C GLU A 158 -4.76 12.10 -8.23
N VAL A 159 -5.22 11.68 -7.06
CA VAL A 159 -4.58 12.06 -5.81
C VAL A 159 -3.55 11.01 -5.45
N ARG A 160 -2.33 11.44 -5.14
CA ARG A 160 -1.22 10.58 -4.74
C ARG A 160 -0.85 10.86 -3.29
N ARG A 161 -0.47 9.80 -2.56
CA ARG A 161 0.11 9.95 -1.22
C ARG A 161 1.50 10.55 -1.30
N ASN A 162 1.78 11.52 -0.43
CA ASN A 162 3.04 12.23 -0.38
C ASN A 162 3.54 12.31 1.07
N TYR A 163 4.85 12.17 1.24
CA TYR A 163 5.54 12.21 2.52
C TYR A 163 6.55 13.36 2.47
N PRO A 164 6.18 14.60 2.87
CA PRO A 164 7.01 15.79 2.70
C PRO A 164 8.38 15.69 3.36
N MET A 165 8.46 14.98 4.49
CA MET A 165 9.71 14.78 5.25
C MET A 165 10.51 13.54 4.79
N GLY A 166 10.07 12.89 3.71
CA GLY A 166 10.74 11.76 3.08
C GLY A 166 11.12 10.65 4.07
N ASN A 167 12.41 10.37 4.15
CA ASN A 167 12.97 9.24 4.88
C ASN A 167 12.83 9.33 6.41
N LEU A 168 12.49 10.52 6.93
CA LEU A 168 12.55 10.80 8.36
C LEU A 168 11.57 9.96 9.18
N PHE A 169 10.38 9.70 8.64
CA PHE A 169 9.29 9.01 9.32
C PHE A 169 9.00 7.61 8.74
N SER A 170 9.85 7.08 7.87
CA SER A 170 9.56 5.88 7.07
C SER A 170 9.15 4.65 7.88
N HIS A 171 9.76 4.44 9.05
CA HIS A 171 9.43 3.29 9.91
C HIS A 171 8.27 3.54 10.86
N VAL A 172 7.95 4.80 11.15
CA VAL A 172 6.79 5.18 11.96
C VAL A 172 5.54 5.14 11.11
N VAL A 173 5.55 5.88 10.01
CA VAL A 173 4.39 6.06 9.14
C VAL A 173 4.22 4.90 8.18
N GLY A 174 5.35 4.36 7.69
CA GLY A 174 5.33 3.35 6.64
C GLY A 174 5.12 3.98 5.27
N TYR A 175 4.37 3.26 4.44
CA TYR A 175 4.04 3.69 3.09
C TYR A 175 2.74 3.03 2.64
N VAL A 176 2.11 3.61 1.62
CA VAL A 176 1.02 3.00 0.87
C VAL A 176 1.53 2.38 -0.43
N SER A 177 0.90 1.31 -0.88
CA SER A 177 1.07 0.79 -2.24
C SER A 177 -0.24 0.16 -2.71
N GLU A 178 -0.30 -0.19 -3.99
CA GLU A 178 -1.47 -0.80 -4.59
C GLU A 178 -1.96 -2.02 -3.79
N ALA A 179 -3.29 -2.16 -3.69
CA ALA A 179 -3.96 -3.22 -2.97
C ALA A 179 -3.63 -4.58 -3.60
N SER A 180 -3.14 -5.50 -2.78
CA SER A 180 -2.94 -6.89 -3.18
C SER A 180 -4.28 -7.65 -3.12
N VAL A 181 -4.32 -8.84 -3.73
CA VAL A 181 -5.49 -9.73 -3.64
C VAL A 181 -5.87 -10.03 -2.18
N GLN A 182 -4.87 -10.08 -1.27
CA GLN A 182 -5.12 -10.27 0.15
C GLN A 182 -5.79 -9.04 0.77
N ASP A 183 -5.33 -7.84 0.43
CA ASP A 183 -5.92 -6.60 0.95
C ASP A 183 -7.37 -6.45 0.51
N LEU A 184 -7.67 -6.76 -0.76
CA LEU A 184 -9.04 -6.75 -1.29
C LEU A 184 -9.98 -7.71 -0.55
N ARG A 185 -9.45 -8.81 0.02
CA ARG A 185 -10.24 -9.74 0.83
C ARG A 185 -10.44 -9.22 2.25
N THR A 186 -9.38 -8.68 2.86
CA THR A 186 -9.40 -8.24 4.26
C THR A 186 -10.11 -6.89 4.44
N LEU A 187 -10.00 -5.99 3.46
CA LEU A 187 -10.53 -4.62 3.51
C LEU A 187 -11.77 -4.43 2.63
N LYS A 188 -12.42 -5.52 2.20
CA LYS A 188 -13.63 -5.46 1.37
C LYS A 188 -14.74 -4.64 2.04
N GLU A 189 -14.92 -4.82 3.34
CA GLU A 189 -15.93 -4.10 4.13
C GLU A 189 -15.59 -2.61 4.29
N ALA A 190 -14.32 -2.25 4.20
CA ALA A 190 -13.85 -0.86 4.21
C ALA A 190 -14.05 -0.16 2.85
N GLY A 191 -14.51 -0.87 1.82
CA GLY A 191 -14.77 -0.32 0.49
C GLY A 191 -13.52 -0.22 -0.39
N VAL A 192 -12.47 -0.98 -0.10
CA VAL A 192 -11.25 -1.03 -0.91
C VAL A 192 -11.52 -1.80 -2.21
N GLU A 193 -11.22 -1.17 -3.33
CA GLU A 193 -11.39 -1.71 -4.67
C GLU A 193 -10.04 -1.97 -5.36
N PHE A 194 -10.09 -2.67 -6.50
CA PHE A 194 -8.89 -2.93 -7.30
C PHE A 194 -8.25 -1.62 -7.76
N GLY A 195 -6.93 -1.51 -7.62
CA GLY A 195 -6.18 -0.31 -7.95
C GLY A 195 -6.10 0.73 -6.82
N ASP A 196 -6.82 0.55 -5.71
CA ASP A 196 -6.69 1.43 -4.56
C ASP A 196 -5.33 1.28 -3.88
N PHE A 197 -4.87 2.35 -3.24
CA PHE A 197 -3.65 2.36 -2.44
C PHE A 197 -3.99 2.14 -0.98
N VAL A 198 -3.36 1.13 -0.39
CA VAL A 198 -3.53 0.74 1.02
C VAL A 198 -2.19 0.80 1.74
N GLY A 199 -2.24 1.15 3.03
CA GLY A 199 -1.11 1.19 3.94
C GLY A 199 -0.53 -0.20 4.15
N LYS A 200 0.77 -0.35 3.86
CA LYS A 200 1.46 -1.63 3.97
C LYS A 200 2.20 -1.81 5.29
N ARG A 201 2.58 -0.69 5.92
CA ARG A 201 3.38 -0.66 7.16
C ARG A 201 3.04 0.57 7.99
N GLY A 202 3.49 0.55 9.25
CA GLY A 202 3.40 1.68 10.17
C GLY A 202 1.97 2.19 10.38
N VAL A 203 1.87 3.46 10.75
CA VAL A 203 0.61 4.19 10.95
C VAL A 203 -0.32 4.04 9.74
N GLU A 204 0.20 4.07 8.52
CA GLU A 204 -0.62 3.93 7.30
C GLU A 204 -1.43 2.64 7.29
N ARG A 205 -0.82 1.53 7.73
CA ARG A 205 -1.49 0.22 7.79
C ARG A 205 -2.42 0.10 8.99
N VAL A 206 -1.94 0.52 10.16
CA VAL A 206 -2.66 0.36 11.43
C VAL A 206 -3.96 1.17 11.40
N TYR A 207 -3.88 2.39 10.86
CA TYR A 207 -4.99 3.32 10.78
C TYR A 207 -5.66 3.37 9.39
N GLU A 208 -5.48 2.33 8.56
CA GLU A 208 -6.06 2.23 7.21
C GLU A 208 -7.55 2.60 7.19
N ASN A 209 -8.33 1.98 8.09
CA ASN A 209 -9.80 2.13 8.10
C ASN A 209 -10.28 3.57 8.32
N ILE A 210 -9.48 4.41 8.97
CA ILE A 210 -9.82 5.82 9.19
C ILE A 210 -9.13 6.74 8.19
N LEU A 211 -7.95 6.37 7.70
CA LEU A 211 -7.16 7.14 6.74
C LEU A 211 -7.70 7.01 5.31
N HIS A 212 -8.26 5.86 4.92
CA HIS A 212 -8.63 5.56 3.53
C HIS A 212 -9.64 6.56 2.94
N GLY A 213 -10.63 6.98 3.75
CA GLY A 213 -11.75 7.80 3.27
C GLY A 213 -12.78 6.95 2.53
N ARG A 214 -13.61 7.59 1.70
CA ARG A 214 -14.62 6.91 0.87
C ARG A 214 -14.55 7.41 -0.55
N ASN A 215 -14.26 6.50 -1.47
CA ASN A 215 -14.22 6.80 -2.90
C ASN A 215 -15.59 7.35 -3.37
N GLY A 216 -15.52 8.36 -4.24
CA GLY A 216 -16.65 8.85 -5.00
C GLY A 216 -16.85 8.02 -6.26
N VAL A 217 -17.89 8.34 -7.03
CA VAL A 217 -18.19 7.63 -8.27
C VAL A 217 -18.66 8.63 -9.32
N ARG A 218 -18.12 8.55 -10.54
CA ARG A 218 -18.65 9.20 -11.74
C ARG A 218 -19.39 8.16 -12.57
N LYS A 219 -20.64 8.45 -12.91
CA LYS A 219 -21.40 7.71 -13.91
C LYS A 219 -21.24 8.41 -15.24
N ILE A 220 -20.61 7.74 -16.20
CA ILE A 220 -20.35 8.28 -17.54
C ILE A 220 -21.12 7.49 -18.59
N GLU A 221 -21.68 8.20 -19.56
CA GLU A 221 -22.26 7.65 -20.78
C GLU A 221 -21.13 7.42 -21.79
N VAL A 222 -20.95 6.18 -22.25
CA VAL A 222 -19.97 5.83 -23.29
C VAL A 222 -20.65 5.49 -24.61
N ASP A 223 -19.95 5.70 -25.72
CA ASP A 223 -20.40 5.26 -27.04
C ASP A 223 -20.08 3.77 -27.30
N ALA A 224 -20.45 3.27 -28.48
CA ALA A 224 -20.21 1.88 -28.88
C ALA A 224 -18.71 1.52 -28.99
N LEU A 225 -17.82 2.52 -29.04
CA LEU A 225 -16.37 2.38 -29.04
C LEU A 225 -15.77 2.59 -27.64
N GLY A 226 -16.60 2.81 -26.60
CA GLY A 226 -16.16 2.98 -25.22
C GLY A 226 -15.69 4.39 -24.87
N ARG A 227 -15.80 5.36 -25.77
CA ARG A 227 -15.36 6.75 -25.55
C ARG A 227 -16.32 7.50 -24.65
N GLU A 228 -15.79 8.31 -23.74
CA GLU A 228 -16.62 9.13 -22.83
C GLU A 228 -17.40 10.18 -23.63
N LYS A 229 -18.73 10.17 -23.52
CA LYS A 229 -19.60 11.15 -24.17
C LYS A 229 -20.06 12.23 -23.20
N ARG A 230 -20.51 11.83 -22.01
CA ARG A 230 -21.09 12.74 -21.02
C ARG A 230 -21.08 12.16 -19.62
N GLU A 231 -20.86 13.01 -18.62
CA GLU A 231 -21.10 12.69 -17.20
C GLU A 231 -22.60 12.77 -16.88
N ILE A 232 -23.17 11.67 -16.40
CA ILE A 232 -24.59 11.56 -16.01
C ILE A 232 -24.76 12.02 -14.57
N GLU A 233 -23.92 11.51 -13.67
CA GLU A 233 -24.02 11.72 -12.23
C GLU A 233 -22.63 11.64 -11.60
N ARG A 234 -22.41 12.43 -10.55
CA ARG A 234 -21.17 12.41 -9.78
C ARG A 234 -21.45 12.45 -8.29
N THR A 235 -20.97 11.43 -7.61
CA THR A 235 -20.86 11.40 -6.15
C THR A 235 -19.44 11.80 -5.78
N PRO A 236 -19.23 12.92 -5.07
CA PRO A 236 -17.89 13.35 -4.68
C PRO A 236 -17.27 12.38 -3.65
N PRO A 237 -15.96 12.17 -3.68
CA PRO A 237 -15.28 11.41 -2.64
C PRO A 237 -15.28 12.14 -1.30
N VAL A 238 -15.15 11.38 -0.21
CA VAL A 238 -15.00 11.91 1.15
C VAL A 238 -13.60 11.60 1.63
N GLN A 239 -12.87 12.64 2.04
CA GLN A 239 -11.51 12.50 2.57
C GLN A 239 -11.49 11.66 3.85
N GLY A 240 -10.43 10.86 4.04
CA GLY A 240 -10.17 10.15 5.28
C GLY A 240 -9.95 11.08 6.48
N LYS A 241 -10.04 10.55 7.69
CA LYS A 241 -9.82 11.30 8.92
C LYS A 241 -8.34 11.60 9.12
N THR A 242 -8.04 12.77 9.67
CA THR A 242 -6.68 13.13 10.09
C THR A 242 -6.28 12.35 11.34
N VAL A 243 -5.04 11.85 11.34
CA VAL A 243 -4.39 11.24 12.51
C VAL A 243 -3.29 12.19 12.98
N VAL A 244 -3.29 12.52 14.28
CA VAL A 244 -2.25 13.30 14.93
C VAL A 244 -1.41 12.34 15.77
N LEU A 245 -0.12 12.28 15.52
CA LEU A 245 0.81 11.41 16.21
C LEU A 245 1.42 12.10 17.43
N THR A 246 1.99 11.30 18.32
CA THR A 246 2.73 11.79 19.51
C THR A 246 4.20 12.10 19.22
N VAL A 247 4.70 11.62 18.07
CA VAL A 247 6.06 11.88 17.63
C VAL A 247 6.28 13.35 17.32
N ASP A 248 7.50 13.79 17.56
CA ASP A 248 7.98 15.16 17.39
C ASP A 248 8.97 15.20 16.22
N ALA A 249 8.70 16.05 15.23
CA ALA A 249 9.55 16.16 14.04
C ALA A 249 10.95 16.70 14.33
N ASP A 250 11.12 17.59 15.31
CA ASP A 250 12.43 18.12 15.70
C ASP A 250 13.29 17.02 16.34
N LEU A 251 12.70 16.22 17.23
CA LEU A 251 13.39 15.08 17.85
C LEU A 251 13.75 14.00 16.83
N GLN A 252 12.86 13.71 15.88
CA GLN A 252 13.15 12.81 14.76
C GLN A 252 14.32 13.34 13.92
N ARG A 253 14.31 14.62 13.56
CA ARG A 253 15.40 15.25 12.79
C ARG A 253 16.72 15.15 13.56
N LYS A 254 16.69 15.34 14.89
CA LYS A 254 17.88 15.18 15.71
C LYS A 254 18.37 13.74 15.75
N ALA A 255 17.48 12.76 15.86
CA ALA A 255 17.83 11.34 15.80
C ALA A 255 18.49 11.02 14.44
N ALA A 256 17.90 11.45 13.33
CA ALA A 256 18.45 11.25 12.00
C ALA A 256 19.86 11.83 11.84
N GLU A 257 20.11 13.02 12.39
CA GLU A 257 21.45 13.63 12.43
C GLU A 257 22.46 12.76 13.19
N LEU A 258 22.11 12.30 14.39
CA LEU A 258 23.00 11.51 15.25
C LEU A 258 23.30 10.11 14.70
N PHE A 259 22.40 9.57 13.88
CA PHE A 259 22.49 8.24 13.25
C PHE A 259 23.11 8.26 11.85
N ARG A 260 23.56 9.40 11.31
CA ARG A 260 24.25 9.42 10.00
C ARG A 260 25.42 8.44 9.97
N GLY A 261 25.40 7.53 8.99
CA GLY A 261 26.42 6.49 8.81
C GLY A 261 26.41 5.39 9.87
N LYS A 262 25.38 5.31 10.72
CA LYS A 262 25.24 4.30 11.78
C LYS A 262 24.01 3.45 11.54
N GLU A 263 24.10 2.18 11.92
CA GLU A 263 22.95 1.29 11.97
C GLU A 263 22.48 1.14 13.42
N GLY A 264 21.15 1.13 13.62
CA GLY A 264 20.56 1.00 14.95
C GLY A 264 19.19 1.65 15.02
N GLY A 265 18.65 1.78 16.23
CA GLY A 265 17.40 2.50 16.45
C GLY A 265 17.42 3.24 17.77
N VAL A 266 16.53 4.22 17.90
CA VAL A 266 16.31 4.96 19.13
C VAL A 266 14.81 5.15 19.34
N VAL A 267 14.40 5.01 20.59
CA VAL A 267 13.07 5.37 21.07
C VAL A 267 13.21 6.37 22.19
N ALA A 268 12.44 7.46 22.13
CA ALA A 268 12.28 8.40 23.23
C ALA A 268 10.79 8.47 23.57
N LEU A 269 10.48 8.36 24.86
CA LEU A 269 9.12 8.30 25.38
C LEU A 269 8.96 9.27 26.54
N ASP A 270 7.76 9.83 26.70
CA ASP A 270 7.39 10.52 27.93
C ASP A 270 6.93 9.46 28.95
N PRO A 271 7.68 9.23 30.05
CA PRO A 271 7.35 8.19 31.02
C PRO A 271 6.07 8.47 31.81
N ARG A 272 5.55 9.70 31.76
CA ARG A 272 4.34 10.10 32.50
C ARG A 272 3.07 9.73 31.74
N THR A 273 3.12 9.77 30.41
CA THR A 273 1.96 9.59 29.52
C THR A 273 2.07 8.31 28.67
N GLY A 274 3.28 7.78 28.50
CA GLY A 274 3.56 6.69 27.56
C GLY A 274 3.68 7.15 26.11
N GLU A 275 3.58 8.46 25.84
CA GLU A 275 3.70 9.00 24.49
C GLU A 275 5.08 8.73 23.88
N VAL A 276 5.10 8.26 22.63
CA VAL A 276 6.34 8.05 21.87
C VAL A 276 6.71 9.35 21.17
N LEU A 277 7.71 10.04 21.69
CA LEU A 277 8.17 11.33 21.16
C LEU A 277 9.11 11.16 19.97
N CYS A 278 9.88 10.08 19.93
CA CYS A 278 10.74 9.76 18.80
C CYS A 278 10.83 8.24 18.64
N LEU A 279 10.71 7.77 17.40
CA LEU A 279 10.98 6.39 17.02
C LEU A 279 11.72 6.40 15.69
N TYR A 280 13.03 6.23 15.76
CA TYR A 280 13.90 6.31 14.59
C TYR A 280 14.69 5.02 14.41
N SER A 281 14.77 4.53 13.17
CA SER A 281 15.51 3.33 12.80
C SER A 281 16.39 3.64 11.59
N SER A 282 17.67 3.27 11.66
CA SER A 282 18.67 3.52 10.62
C SER A 282 19.31 2.20 10.16
N PRO A 283 19.53 2.00 8.85
CA PRO A 283 19.20 2.91 7.74
C PRO A 283 17.70 2.98 7.42
N THR A 284 17.30 4.05 6.73
CA THR A 284 15.93 4.36 6.31
C THR A 284 15.72 4.08 4.82
N PHE A 285 14.49 4.25 4.34
CA PHE A 285 14.11 4.22 2.92
C PHE A 285 13.18 5.40 2.60
N ASP A 286 13.05 5.78 1.33
CA ASP A 286 12.09 6.82 0.92
C ASP A 286 10.70 6.19 0.72
N PRO A 287 9.67 6.58 1.49
CA PRO A 287 8.33 6.05 1.31
C PRO A 287 7.64 6.58 0.04
N ASN A 288 8.11 7.67 -0.56
CA ASN A 288 7.51 8.25 -1.77
C ASN A 288 7.72 7.40 -3.04
N ILE A 289 8.65 6.44 -3.03
CA ILE A 289 8.86 5.55 -4.17
C ILE A 289 7.69 4.58 -4.39
N PHE A 290 6.91 4.25 -3.34
CA PHE A 290 5.82 3.28 -3.46
C PHE A 290 4.55 3.88 -4.08
N PRO A 291 4.05 5.06 -3.64
CA PRO A 291 2.93 5.71 -4.30
C PRO A 291 3.20 6.06 -5.77
N LYS A 292 4.47 6.24 -6.16
CA LYS A 292 4.87 6.54 -7.55
C LYS A 292 4.92 5.31 -8.45
N GLY A 293 4.93 4.11 -7.87
CA GLY A 293 5.27 2.87 -8.56
C GLY A 293 6.77 2.62 -8.45
N ILE A 294 7.14 1.66 -7.61
CA ILE A 294 8.55 1.29 -7.40
C ILE A 294 9.04 0.45 -8.58
N THR A 295 10.21 0.78 -9.13
CA THR A 295 10.81 -0.03 -10.19
C THR A 295 11.46 -1.29 -9.63
N LYS A 296 11.60 -2.33 -10.46
CA LYS A 296 12.31 -3.55 -10.10
C LYS A 296 13.73 -3.28 -9.59
N ALA A 297 14.46 -2.37 -10.24
CA ALA A 297 15.81 -1.98 -9.83
C ALA A 297 15.83 -1.29 -8.45
N GLN A 298 14.88 -0.39 -8.16
CA GLN A 298 14.75 0.24 -6.84
C GLN A 298 14.41 -0.78 -5.76
N TRP A 299 13.47 -1.69 -6.05
CA TRP A 299 13.11 -2.77 -5.13
C TRP A 299 14.29 -3.70 -4.82
N GLU A 300 15.01 -4.15 -5.85
CA GLU A 300 16.20 -4.99 -5.69
C GLU A 300 17.29 -4.29 -4.88
N SER A 301 17.51 -2.98 -5.10
CA SER A 301 18.45 -2.18 -4.33
C SER A 301 18.13 -2.19 -2.83
N LEU A 302 16.85 -2.01 -2.47
CA LEU A 302 16.42 -1.97 -1.07
C LEU A 302 16.48 -3.35 -0.39
N VAL A 303 16.11 -4.41 -1.10
CA VAL A 303 16.13 -5.78 -0.58
C VAL A 303 17.56 -6.30 -0.41
N ARG A 304 18.46 -6.01 -1.35
CA ARG A 304 19.87 -6.44 -1.29
C ARG A 304 20.75 -5.53 -0.43
N HIS A 305 20.22 -4.40 0.04
CA HIS A 305 20.98 -3.48 0.88
C HIS A 305 21.42 -4.17 2.18
N ARG A 306 22.73 -4.21 2.43
CA ARG A 306 23.33 -4.89 3.60
C ARG A 306 22.75 -4.44 4.93
N GLY A 307 22.45 -3.15 5.04
CA GLY A 307 21.85 -2.56 6.24
C GLY A 307 20.34 -2.75 6.36
N HIS A 308 19.67 -3.60 5.56
CA HIS A 308 18.24 -3.93 5.71
C HIS A 308 17.33 -2.73 6.06
N PRO A 309 17.22 -1.72 5.18
CA PRO A 309 16.55 -0.45 5.47
C PRO A 309 15.05 -0.60 5.74
N PHE A 310 14.41 -1.67 5.27
CA PHE A 310 13.01 -1.94 5.59
C PHE A 310 12.76 -2.42 7.03
N GLN A 311 13.79 -2.90 7.74
CA GLN A 311 13.60 -3.39 9.09
C GLN A 311 13.47 -2.22 10.06
N ASN A 312 12.37 -2.17 10.80
CA ASN A 312 12.25 -1.26 11.93
C ASN A 312 13.00 -1.88 13.12
N ARG A 313 14.22 -1.41 13.37
CA ARG A 313 15.11 -1.96 14.41
C ARG A 313 14.59 -1.71 15.82
N VAL A 314 13.73 -0.70 16.02
CA VAL A 314 13.17 -0.39 17.33
C VAL A 314 12.13 -1.45 17.75
N THR A 315 11.24 -1.83 16.83
CA THR A 315 10.11 -2.73 17.15
C THR A 315 10.33 -4.17 16.73
N GLN A 316 11.18 -4.41 15.72
CA GLN A 316 11.43 -5.74 15.15
C GLN A 316 12.83 -6.27 15.48
N GLY A 317 13.70 -5.44 16.06
CA GLY A 317 15.04 -5.82 16.46
C GLY A 317 15.00 -6.68 17.72
N ARG A 318 15.55 -7.90 17.65
CA ARG A 318 15.75 -8.77 18.81
C ARG A 318 17.23 -8.74 19.17
N TYR A 319 17.56 -7.96 20.20
CA TYR A 319 18.92 -7.77 20.66
C TYR A 319 19.06 -8.32 22.08
N SER A 320 20.26 -8.83 22.41
CA SER A 320 20.59 -9.11 23.81
C SER A 320 20.65 -7.79 24.56
N PRO A 321 19.83 -7.57 25.61
CA PRO A 321 19.75 -6.26 26.27
C PRO A 321 21.01 -5.95 27.10
N GLY A 322 21.85 -6.95 27.36
CA GLY A 322 23.12 -6.77 28.05
C GLY A 322 22.93 -6.19 29.44
N SER A 323 23.76 -5.22 29.83
CA SER A 323 23.69 -4.61 31.17
C SER A 323 22.46 -3.73 31.41
N THR A 324 21.64 -3.43 30.39
CA THR A 324 20.48 -2.52 30.54
C THR A 324 19.37 -3.09 31.42
N VAL A 325 19.33 -4.41 31.63
CA VAL A 325 18.34 -5.08 32.51
C VAL A 325 18.73 -5.07 33.98
N LYS A 326 19.98 -4.76 34.32
CA LYS A 326 20.48 -4.78 35.70
C LYS A 326 19.65 -3.93 36.67
N PRO A 327 19.23 -2.70 36.33
CA PRO A 327 18.34 -1.92 37.19
C PRO A 327 17.00 -2.60 37.47
N ILE A 328 16.46 -3.37 36.52
CA ILE A 328 15.20 -4.10 36.66
C ILE A 328 15.38 -5.24 37.66
N TYR A 329 16.43 -6.06 37.50
CA TYR A 329 16.75 -7.11 38.47
C TYR A 329 16.99 -6.56 39.87
N ALA A 330 17.70 -5.43 39.98
CA ALA A 330 17.92 -4.77 41.26
C ALA A 330 16.61 -4.32 41.91
N LEU A 331 15.67 -3.76 41.13
CA LEU A 331 14.38 -3.31 41.62
C LEU A 331 13.57 -4.46 42.23
N PHE A 332 13.39 -5.55 41.50
CA PHE A 332 12.63 -6.71 42.01
C PHE A 332 13.32 -7.39 43.18
N ALA A 333 14.65 -7.49 43.16
CA ALA A 333 15.39 -8.07 44.28
C ALA A 333 15.26 -7.24 45.58
N LEU A 334 15.14 -5.91 45.45
CA LEU A 334 14.83 -5.03 46.57
C LEU A 334 13.37 -5.21 47.03
N ASP A 335 12.44 -5.27 46.09
CA ASP A 335 11.00 -5.42 46.37
C ASP A 335 10.68 -6.72 47.12
N GLU A 336 11.32 -7.82 46.72
CA GLU A 336 11.18 -9.13 47.36
C GLU A 336 12.04 -9.27 48.62
N GLY A 337 12.79 -8.23 49.01
CA GLY A 337 13.62 -8.23 50.21
C GLY A 337 14.82 -9.18 50.15
N MET A 338 15.22 -9.65 48.96
CA MET A 338 16.38 -10.55 48.79
C MET A 338 17.70 -9.83 49.07
N VAL A 339 17.75 -8.53 48.75
CA VAL A 339 18.90 -7.66 49.00
C VAL A 339 18.42 -6.31 49.51
N SER A 340 19.33 -5.53 50.07
CA SER A 340 19.15 -4.12 50.41
C SER A 340 20.12 -3.25 49.62
N TRP A 341 19.95 -1.93 49.66
CA TRP A 341 20.90 -0.99 49.05
C TRP A 341 22.34 -1.13 49.54
N GLY A 342 22.53 -1.68 50.75
CA GLY A 342 23.83 -1.91 51.38
C GLY A 342 24.25 -3.39 51.43
N THR A 343 23.54 -4.30 50.76
CA THR A 343 24.01 -5.68 50.64
C THR A 343 25.24 -5.70 49.74
N ASP A 344 26.35 -6.21 50.28
CA ASP A 344 27.64 -6.23 49.60
C ASP A 344 27.97 -7.61 49.04
N PHE A 345 28.54 -7.64 47.84
CA PHE A 345 29.22 -8.80 47.28
C PHE A 345 30.65 -8.44 46.89
N PHE A 346 31.59 -9.37 47.13
CA PHE A 346 32.97 -9.20 46.71
C PHE A 346 33.15 -9.58 45.24
N CYS A 347 33.70 -8.67 44.45
CA CYS A 347 34.03 -8.86 43.04
C CYS A 347 35.55 -8.89 42.86
N SER A 348 36.11 -10.09 42.65
CA SER A 348 37.51 -10.32 42.30
C SER A 348 37.83 -10.07 40.82
N GLY A 349 36.81 -9.81 39.99
CA GLY A 349 36.93 -9.70 38.53
C GLY A 349 36.41 -10.92 37.78
N GLU A 350 36.07 -11.99 38.49
CA GLU A 350 35.46 -13.19 37.95
C GLU A 350 34.52 -13.85 38.96
N PHE A 351 33.71 -14.79 38.48
CA PHE A 351 32.73 -15.52 39.25
C PHE A 351 32.72 -16.98 38.79
N THR A 352 32.97 -17.92 39.69
CA THR A 352 33.06 -19.35 39.36
C THR A 352 31.82 -20.08 39.86
N LEU A 353 31.18 -20.84 38.97
CA LEU A 353 30.04 -21.70 39.28
C LEU A 353 30.29 -23.09 38.68
N GLY A 354 30.48 -24.08 39.54
CA GLY A 354 30.94 -25.41 39.11
C GLY A 354 32.28 -25.31 38.37
N ASP A 355 32.35 -25.90 37.18
CA ASP A 355 33.55 -25.88 36.33
C ASP A 355 33.63 -24.66 35.40
N SER A 356 32.65 -23.75 35.45
CA SER A 356 32.57 -22.58 34.58
C SER A 356 32.97 -21.30 35.30
N THR A 357 33.76 -20.46 34.64
CA THR A 357 34.17 -19.14 35.13
C THR A 357 33.59 -18.04 34.25
N PHE A 358 32.83 -17.13 34.86
CA PHE A 358 32.20 -15.97 34.24
C PHE A 358 33.00 -14.72 34.61
N ARG A 359 33.38 -13.93 33.62
CA ARG A 359 34.24 -12.76 33.83
C ARG A 359 33.43 -11.50 34.04
N CYS A 360 33.93 -10.64 34.91
CA CYS A 360 33.51 -9.25 34.99
C CYS A 360 34.16 -8.44 33.87
N TRP A 361 33.52 -7.35 33.45
CA TRP A 361 34.15 -6.40 32.52
C TRP A 361 35.43 -5.77 33.08
N LYS A 362 35.51 -5.62 34.41
CA LYS A 362 36.69 -5.09 35.11
C LYS A 362 37.58 -6.23 35.61
N LYS A 363 38.70 -6.45 34.92
CA LYS A 363 39.66 -7.55 35.22
C LYS A 363 40.22 -7.55 36.64
N GLY A 364 40.51 -6.37 37.20
CA GLY A 364 41.03 -6.24 38.57
C GLY A 364 39.96 -6.31 39.67
N GLY A 365 38.71 -6.60 39.29
CA GLY A 365 37.59 -6.61 40.22
C GLY A 365 37.13 -5.23 40.67
N HIS A 366 35.98 -5.23 41.33
CA HIS A 366 35.39 -4.04 41.93
C HIS A 366 35.57 -4.00 43.46
N GLY A 367 36.15 -5.03 44.06
CA GLY A 367 36.28 -5.13 45.52
C GLY A 367 34.94 -5.45 46.17
N GLU A 368 34.70 -4.95 47.38
CA GLU A 368 33.37 -5.00 47.99
C GLU A 368 32.43 -3.99 47.32
N VAL A 369 31.30 -4.49 46.83
CA VAL A 369 30.36 -3.70 46.04
C VAL A 369 28.96 -3.87 46.60
N SER A 370 28.38 -2.76 47.05
CA SER A 370 26.95 -2.67 47.41
C SER A 370 26.06 -2.68 46.18
N LEU A 371 24.77 -2.98 46.34
CA LEU A 371 23.81 -2.88 45.24
C LEU A 371 23.86 -1.51 44.54
N ARG A 372 23.96 -0.42 45.32
CA ARG A 372 24.09 0.94 44.77
C ARG A 372 25.32 1.06 43.88
N THR A 373 26.48 0.64 44.37
CA THR A 373 27.73 0.68 43.60
C THR A 373 27.68 -0.26 42.39
N ALA A 374 27.01 -1.41 42.52
CA ALA A 374 26.88 -2.39 41.44
C ALA A 374 26.09 -1.85 40.25
N ILE A 375 25.02 -1.07 40.49
CA ILE A 375 24.27 -0.40 39.43
C ILE A 375 25.14 0.70 38.80
N VAL A 376 25.80 1.54 39.62
CA VAL A 376 26.64 2.65 39.13
C VAL A 376 27.81 2.16 38.28
N GLN A 377 28.49 1.09 38.70
CA GLN A 377 29.65 0.53 38.00
C GLN A 377 29.30 -0.66 37.10
N SER A 378 28.01 -0.99 36.95
CA SER A 378 27.54 -2.13 36.17
C SER A 378 28.30 -3.44 36.50
N CYS A 379 28.55 -3.73 37.77
CA CYS A 379 29.39 -4.85 38.19
C CYS A 379 28.72 -6.20 37.87
N ASP A 380 29.27 -6.98 36.93
CA ASP A 380 28.68 -8.26 36.50
C ASP A 380 28.62 -9.29 37.62
N VAL A 381 29.70 -9.41 38.40
CA VAL A 381 29.80 -10.40 39.50
C VAL A 381 28.74 -10.17 40.57
N TYR A 382 28.35 -8.92 40.82
CA TYR A 382 27.25 -8.64 41.75
C TYR A 382 25.95 -9.26 41.21
N PHE A 383 25.65 -9.05 39.92
CA PHE A 383 24.45 -9.57 39.29
C PHE A 383 24.50 -11.09 39.05
N TYR A 384 25.68 -11.71 38.97
CA TYR A 384 25.82 -13.17 39.00
C TYR A 384 25.44 -13.75 40.36
N ASN A 385 25.94 -13.16 41.46
CA ASN A 385 25.55 -13.54 42.81
C ASN A 385 24.04 -13.33 43.03
N LEU A 386 23.51 -12.19 42.59
CA LEU A 386 22.07 -11.92 42.67
C LEU A 386 21.26 -12.94 41.86
N GLY A 387 21.71 -13.31 40.67
CA GLY A 387 21.02 -14.30 39.84
C GLY A 387 20.99 -15.69 40.47
N LEU A 388 22.05 -16.09 41.16
CA LEU A 388 22.07 -17.32 41.95
C LEU A 388 21.15 -17.27 43.17
N LEU A 389 21.13 -16.14 43.86
CA LEU A 389 20.26 -15.92 45.01
C LEU A 389 18.78 -15.98 44.61
N ALA A 390 18.41 -15.33 43.51
CA ALA A 390 17.04 -15.25 43.03
C ALA A 390 16.56 -16.57 42.37
N GLY A 391 17.45 -17.25 41.64
CA GLY A 391 17.11 -18.41 40.82
C GLY A 391 16.43 -18.03 39.49
N ILE A 392 16.53 -18.92 38.50
CA ILE A 392 16.07 -18.65 37.12
C ILE A 392 14.57 -18.39 37.03
N ASP A 393 13.76 -19.06 37.85
CA ASP A 393 12.30 -18.91 37.82
C ASP A 393 11.88 -17.51 38.27
N SER A 394 12.50 -16.97 39.33
CA SER A 394 12.28 -15.60 39.79
C SER A 394 12.73 -14.59 38.73
N LEU A 395 13.94 -14.75 38.19
CA LEU A 395 14.46 -13.86 37.14
C LEU A 395 13.55 -13.84 35.90
N SER A 396 13.07 -15.00 35.46
CA SER A 396 12.16 -15.14 34.32
C SER A 396 10.83 -14.45 34.58
N ARG A 397 10.25 -14.65 35.77
CA ARG A 397 9.02 -13.98 36.20
C ARG A 397 9.19 -12.46 36.25
N TRP A 398 10.26 -11.95 36.88
CA TRP A 398 10.55 -10.51 36.96
C TRP A 398 10.63 -9.86 35.59
N MET A 399 11.29 -10.51 34.62
CA MET A 399 11.39 -9.96 33.26
C MET A 399 10.03 -9.91 32.57
N LYS A 400 9.19 -10.93 32.75
CA LYS A 400 7.82 -10.91 32.20
C LYS A 400 6.97 -9.82 32.85
N GLU A 401 7.04 -9.66 34.17
CA GLU A 401 6.36 -8.59 34.91
C GLU A 401 6.84 -7.19 34.46
N ALA A 402 8.13 -7.06 34.13
CA ALA A 402 8.70 -5.84 33.54
C ALA A 402 8.32 -5.60 32.07
N GLY A 403 7.51 -6.48 31.46
CA GLY A 403 7.03 -6.34 30.08
C GLY A 403 7.93 -6.97 29.02
N PHE A 404 8.98 -7.70 29.39
CA PHE A 404 9.74 -8.49 28.41
C PHE A 404 8.92 -9.70 27.95
N ASP A 405 9.20 -10.16 26.73
CA ASP A 405 8.51 -11.30 26.10
C ASP A 405 7.00 -11.07 25.86
N SER A 406 6.53 -9.81 25.94
CA SER A 406 5.15 -9.41 25.67
C SER A 406 5.12 -8.26 24.65
N PRO A 407 4.06 -8.14 23.83
CA PRO A 407 3.86 -6.96 22.99
C PRO A 407 3.79 -5.70 23.84
N THR A 408 4.44 -4.62 23.40
CA THR A 408 4.47 -3.35 24.12
C THR A 408 3.16 -2.57 24.06
N GLY A 409 2.21 -3.00 23.21
CA GLY A 409 0.99 -2.25 22.91
C GLY A 409 1.22 -1.02 22.03
N ILE A 410 2.38 -0.94 21.35
CA ILE A 410 2.59 0.07 20.29
C ILE A 410 1.67 -0.24 19.10
N ASP A 411 1.00 0.79 18.61
CA ASP A 411 0.04 0.72 17.50
C ASP A 411 0.69 0.28 16.19
#